data_AF-Q1KMN5-F1
#
_entry.id   AF-Q1KMN5-F1
#
_cell.length_a   1.000
_cell.length_b   1.000
_cell.length_c   1.000
_cell.angle_alpha   90.00
_cell.angle_beta   90.00
_cell.angle_gamma   90.00
#
_symmetry.space_group_name_H-M   'P 1'
#
loop_
_entity.id
_entity.type
_entity.pdbx_description
1 polymer ?
#
loop_
_entity_poly.entity_id
_entity_poly.type
_entity_poly.pdbx_seq_one_letter_code
_entity_poly.pdbx_strand_id
1 'polypeptide(L)'
;MEGIINFHHDLMFFLIMIVVFVCWMLFRVITLFDEKKNKIPSTVVHGATIEIIWTSIPALILLTVAVPSFALLYSMDEVIDPIITLKVIGSQWYWSYEYSDNLEFSDEPLIFDSYMVQEDDLAIGQFRLLEVDNRVVVPTNSHIRVLITASDVLHSWAIPSLGLKLDACPGRLNQTSMFIKREGVFYGQCSEICGVNHGFMPIVVEAVSLEDYLTWLKNKIN
;
A
#
# COMPACT_ATOMS: atom_id res chain seq x y z
N MET A 1 -0.42 1.50 8.21
CA MET A 1 -0.22 2.86 7.63
C MET A 1 0.63 3.81 8.49
N GLU A 2 0.42 3.92 9.80
CA GLU A 2 1.14 4.90 10.65
C GLU A 2 2.68 4.84 10.55
N GLY A 3 3.26 3.65 10.69
CA GLY A 3 4.71 3.46 10.52
C GLY A 3 5.22 3.85 9.13
N ILE A 4 4.44 3.57 8.07
CA ILE A 4 4.77 3.94 6.69
C ILE A 4 4.81 5.46 6.53
N ILE A 5 3.83 6.18 7.09
CA ILE A 5 3.78 7.65 7.03
C ILE A 5 4.97 8.26 7.78
N ASN A 6 5.27 7.77 8.98
CA ASN A 6 6.40 8.26 9.77
C ASN A 6 7.72 8.06 9.02
N PHE A 7 7.97 6.85 8.52
CA PHE A 7 9.17 6.56 7.74
C PHE A 7 9.26 7.39 6.46
N HIS A 8 8.13 7.60 5.77
CA HIS A 8 8.07 8.50 4.61
C HIS A 8 8.46 9.93 4.99
N HIS A 9 7.97 10.48 6.11
CA HIS A 9 8.36 11.81 6.56
C HIS A 9 9.85 11.90 6.90
N ASP A 10 10.41 10.90 7.59
CA ASP A 10 11.84 10.84 7.89
C ASP A 10 12.68 10.83 6.60
N LEU A 11 12.30 10.00 5.63
CA LEU A 11 12.95 9.92 4.32
C LEU A 11 12.84 11.25 3.55
N MET A 12 11.67 11.86 3.52
CA MET A 12 11.44 13.14 2.85
C MET A 12 12.26 14.27 3.46
N PHE A 13 12.46 14.28 4.78
CA PHE A 13 13.34 15.26 5.43
C PHE A 13 14.77 15.22 4.89
N PHE A 14 15.38 14.02 4.81
CA PHE A 14 16.72 13.86 4.24
C PHE A 14 16.78 14.23 2.76
N LEU A 15 15.79 13.79 1.97
CA LEU A 15 15.74 14.09 0.54
C LEU A 15 15.63 15.60 0.27
N ILE A 16 14.78 16.32 1.00
CA ILE A 16 14.62 17.77 0.85
C ILE A 16 15.95 18.48 1.19
N MET A 17 16.63 18.09 2.27
CA MET A 17 17.95 18.67 2.60
C MET A 17 18.97 18.47 1.49
N ILE A 18 19.04 17.26 0.91
CA ILE A 18 19.96 16.95 -0.18
C ILE A 18 19.62 17.77 -1.43
N VAL A 19 18.35 17.81 -1.82
CA VAL A 19 17.90 18.58 -3.00
C VAL A 19 18.19 20.05 -2.82
N VAL A 20 17.88 20.64 -1.67
CA VAL A 20 18.17 22.06 -1.38
C VAL A 20 19.68 22.34 -1.46
N PHE A 21 20.52 21.46 -0.88
CA PHE A 21 21.98 21.60 -0.94
C PHE A 21 22.51 21.55 -2.39
N VAL A 22 22.07 20.56 -3.18
CA VAL A 22 22.48 20.41 -4.58
C VAL A 22 22.00 21.59 -5.42
N CYS A 23 20.74 21.99 -5.29
CA CYS A 23 20.20 23.15 -5.99
C CYS A 23 20.94 24.44 -5.61
N TRP A 24 21.27 24.63 -4.34
CA TRP A 24 22.08 25.76 -3.88
C TRP A 24 23.49 25.73 -4.47
N MET A 25 24.17 24.57 -4.47
CA MET A 25 25.50 24.45 -5.09
C MET A 25 25.45 24.76 -6.59
N LEU A 26 24.50 24.19 -7.32
CA LEU A 26 24.33 24.46 -8.76
C LEU A 26 24.05 25.94 -9.03
N PHE A 27 23.18 26.56 -8.23
CA PHE A 27 22.91 28.00 -8.33
C PHE A 27 24.17 28.82 -8.09
N ARG A 28 24.98 28.46 -7.08
CA ARG A 28 26.28 29.12 -6.82
C ARG A 28 27.26 28.91 -7.97
N VAL A 29 27.31 27.71 -8.56
CA VAL A 29 28.17 27.42 -9.70
C VAL A 29 27.81 28.33 -10.88
N ILE A 30 26.53 28.37 -11.25
CA ILE A 30 26.03 29.20 -12.36
C ILE A 30 26.27 30.69 -12.11
N THR A 31 26.05 31.17 -10.88
CA THR A 31 26.12 32.61 -10.59
C THR A 31 27.53 33.16 -10.38
N LEU A 32 28.48 32.32 -9.95
CA LEU A 32 29.86 32.73 -9.66
C LEU A 32 30.84 32.39 -10.77
N PHE A 33 30.65 31.26 -11.46
CA PHE A 33 31.57 30.76 -12.48
C PHE A 33 31.06 30.99 -13.91
N ASP A 34 30.10 31.90 -14.09
CA ASP A 34 29.72 32.44 -15.39
C ASP A 34 30.93 33.10 -16.08
N GLU A 35 31.03 32.97 -17.40
CA GLU A 35 32.17 33.48 -18.20
C GLU A 35 32.40 34.98 -17.99
N LYS A 36 31.33 35.76 -17.75
CA LYS A 36 31.45 37.21 -17.52
C LYS A 36 32.17 37.53 -16.21
N LYS A 37 32.03 36.69 -15.19
CA LYS A 37 32.61 36.88 -13.86
C LYS A 37 33.93 36.13 -13.67
N ASN A 38 34.03 34.90 -14.18
CA ASN A 38 35.21 34.05 -14.06
C ASN A 38 35.78 33.69 -15.43
N LYS A 39 36.58 34.61 -16.01
CA LYS A 39 37.11 34.50 -17.38
C LYS A 39 38.20 33.44 -17.55
N ILE A 40 38.92 33.10 -16.49
CA ILE A 40 40.02 32.12 -16.52
C ILE A 40 39.61 30.94 -15.65
N PRO A 41 39.43 29.73 -16.22
CA PRO A 41 39.05 28.56 -15.44
C PRO A 41 40.21 28.06 -14.59
N SER A 42 39.88 27.47 -13.43
CA SER A 42 40.86 26.74 -12.62
C SER A 42 41.30 25.45 -13.34
N THR A 43 42.56 25.05 -13.15
CA THR A 43 43.15 23.84 -13.75
C THR A 43 43.20 22.65 -12.80
N VAL A 44 42.59 22.75 -11.61
CA VAL A 44 42.50 21.65 -10.65
C VAL A 44 41.64 20.53 -11.22
N VAL A 45 42.20 19.33 -11.34
CA VAL A 45 41.52 18.16 -11.94
C VAL A 45 41.13 17.06 -10.95
N HIS A 46 41.68 17.07 -9.73
CA HIS A 46 41.44 16.04 -8.72
C HIS A 46 41.52 16.61 -7.30
N GLY A 47 40.78 15.97 -6.38
CA GLY A 47 40.84 16.27 -4.95
C GLY A 47 40.43 15.07 -4.10
N ALA A 48 41.37 14.17 -3.79
CA ALA A 48 41.11 12.97 -2.98
C ALA A 48 40.38 13.27 -1.65
N THR A 49 40.71 14.37 -0.99
CA THR A 49 40.09 14.73 0.30
C THR A 49 38.60 15.03 0.17
N ILE A 50 38.18 15.79 -0.85
CA ILE A 50 36.75 16.08 -1.08
C ILE A 50 36.00 14.84 -1.59
N GLU A 51 36.68 14.00 -2.37
CA GLU A 51 36.17 12.72 -2.83
C GLU A 51 35.81 11.78 -1.67
N ILE A 52 36.68 11.69 -0.67
CA ILE A 52 36.40 10.91 0.54
C ILE A 52 35.19 11.50 1.28
N ILE A 53 35.13 12.83 1.44
CA ILE A 53 34.03 13.50 2.16
C ILE A 53 32.68 13.24 1.51
N TRP A 54 32.54 13.47 0.20
CA TRP A 54 31.25 13.26 -0.49
C TRP A 54 30.89 11.79 -0.68
N THR A 55 31.83 10.87 -0.47
CA THR A 55 31.54 9.42 -0.50
C THR A 55 31.08 8.95 0.88
N SER A 56 31.73 9.40 1.95
CA SER A 56 31.41 9.00 3.32
C SER A 56 30.11 9.62 3.83
N ILE A 57 29.79 10.88 3.50
CA ILE A 57 28.57 11.54 3.99
C ILE A 57 27.29 10.84 3.50
N PRO A 58 27.08 10.56 2.20
CA PRO A 58 25.90 9.84 1.72
C PRO A 58 25.80 8.43 2.32
N ALA A 59 26.92 7.73 2.48
CA ALA A 59 26.94 6.42 3.11
C ALA A 59 26.40 6.47 4.56
N LEU A 60 26.79 7.49 5.33
CA LEU A 60 26.30 7.68 6.70
C LEU A 60 24.80 8.07 6.75
N ILE A 61 24.34 8.90 5.81
CA ILE A 61 22.92 9.24 5.68
C ILE A 61 22.10 7.97 5.40
N LEU A 62 22.53 7.15 4.44
CA LEU A 62 21.84 5.89 4.11
C LEU A 62 21.82 4.93 5.30
N LEU A 63 22.92 4.81 6.05
CA LEU A 63 22.95 3.98 7.27
C LEU A 63 21.92 4.46 8.31
N THR A 64 21.77 5.77 8.46
CA THR A 64 20.80 6.36 9.40
C THR A 64 19.36 6.08 8.99
N VAL A 65 19.05 6.19 7.69
CA VAL A 65 17.70 5.89 7.16
C VAL A 65 17.39 4.38 7.18
N ALA A 66 18.41 3.53 7.04
CA ALA A 66 18.21 2.08 7.00
C ALA A 66 17.71 1.50 8.33
N VAL A 67 18.13 2.05 9.47
CA VAL A 67 17.73 1.54 10.81
C VAL A 67 16.21 1.54 11.02
N PRO A 68 15.49 2.69 10.91
CA PRO A 68 14.04 2.69 11.04
C PRO A 68 13.34 1.92 9.91
N SER A 69 13.92 1.87 8.71
CA SER A 69 13.39 1.10 7.58
C SER A 69 13.33 -0.40 7.90
N PHE A 70 14.43 -0.97 8.41
CA PHE A 70 14.47 -2.39 8.76
C PHE A 70 13.57 -2.70 9.95
N ALA A 71 13.55 -1.84 10.97
CA ALA A 71 12.65 -2.01 12.10
C ALA A 71 11.18 -2.07 11.66
N LEU A 72 10.75 -1.13 10.79
CA LEU A 72 9.39 -1.12 10.24
C LEU A 72 9.10 -2.36 9.41
N LEU A 73 10.04 -2.78 8.55
CA LEU A 73 9.87 -3.97 7.71
C LEU A 73 9.58 -5.21 8.54
N TYR A 74 10.38 -5.48 9.57
CA TYR A 74 10.18 -6.66 10.42
C TYR A 74 8.91 -6.57 11.25
N SER A 75 8.54 -5.38 11.75
CA SER A 75 7.28 -5.19 12.48
C SER A 75 6.03 -5.35 11.60
N MET A 76 6.14 -5.10 10.29
CA MET A 76 5.02 -5.26 9.36
C MET A 76 4.81 -6.71 8.91
N ASP A 77 5.86 -7.52 8.92
CA ASP A 77 5.80 -8.93 8.49
C ASP A 77 5.30 -9.87 9.61
N GLU A 78 5.32 -9.41 10.86
CA GLU A 78 4.84 -10.19 12.00
C GLU A 78 3.32 -10.36 11.98
N VAL A 79 2.86 -11.62 11.93
CA VAL A 79 1.44 -11.97 11.97
C VAL A 79 1.06 -12.39 13.38
N ILE A 80 0.33 -11.51 14.06
CA ILE A 80 -0.23 -11.75 15.39
C ILE A 80 -1.55 -12.53 15.24
N ASP A 81 -1.74 -13.53 16.09
CA ASP A 81 -2.86 -14.46 16.18
C ASP A 81 -4.21 -13.88 15.65
N PRO A 82 -4.61 -14.22 14.41
CA PRO A 82 -5.74 -13.60 13.75
C PRO A 82 -7.07 -14.22 14.21
N ILE A 83 -8.07 -13.37 14.39
CA ILE A 83 -9.43 -13.77 14.78
C ILE A 83 -10.24 -14.25 13.57
N ILE A 84 -9.98 -13.68 12.39
CA ILE A 84 -10.62 -14.08 11.14
C ILE A 84 -9.60 -14.19 10.00
N THR A 85 -9.87 -15.09 9.07
CA THR A 85 -9.16 -15.25 7.80
C THR A 85 -10.06 -14.86 6.64
N LEU A 86 -9.62 -13.88 5.86
CA LEU A 86 -10.23 -13.48 4.60
C LEU A 86 -9.36 -13.98 3.46
N LYS A 87 -9.91 -14.83 2.59
CA LYS A 87 -9.25 -15.21 1.35
C LYS A 87 -9.79 -14.35 0.19
N VAL A 88 -8.85 -13.83 -0.59
CA VAL A 88 -9.06 -12.91 -1.70
C VAL A 88 -8.53 -13.56 -2.97
N ILE A 89 -9.38 -13.64 -3.99
CA ILE A 89 -9.04 -14.24 -5.28
C ILE A 89 -9.26 -13.18 -6.37
N GLY A 90 -8.19 -12.82 -7.08
CA GLY A 90 -8.28 -11.96 -8.26
C GLY A 90 -8.66 -12.75 -9.51
N SER A 91 -9.62 -12.24 -10.27
CA SER A 91 -10.08 -12.79 -11.55
C SER A 91 -10.28 -11.66 -12.57
N GLN A 92 -10.25 -11.96 -13.87
CA GLN A 92 -10.51 -11.00 -14.94
C GLN A 92 -12.02 -10.72 -15.08
N TRP A 93 -12.57 -9.58 -14.68
CA TRP A 93 -11.98 -8.44 -13.94
C TRP A 93 -12.87 -8.09 -12.75
N TYR A 94 -12.71 -8.85 -11.67
CA TYR A 94 -13.45 -8.75 -10.42
C TYR A 94 -12.68 -9.45 -9.29
N TRP A 95 -13.18 -9.34 -8.05
CA TRP A 95 -12.59 -10.01 -6.89
C TRP A 95 -13.59 -10.98 -6.27
N SER A 96 -13.16 -12.18 -5.93
CA SER A 96 -13.92 -13.11 -5.09
C SER A 96 -13.36 -13.13 -3.68
N TYR A 97 -14.26 -13.24 -2.71
CA TYR A 97 -13.92 -13.26 -1.29
C TYR A 97 -14.50 -14.50 -0.63
N GLU A 98 -13.70 -15.13 0.23
CA GLU A 98 -14.06 -16.34 0.97
C GLU A 98 -13.75 -16.13 2.46
N TYR A 99 -14.78 -16.33 3.30
CA TYR A 99 -14.67 -16.32 4.77
C TYR A 99 -14.83 -17.76 5.25
N SER A 100 -13.71 -18.41 5.56
CA SER A 100 -13.64 -19.83 5.91
C SER A 100 -13.87 -20.12 7.40
N ASP A 101 -13.66 -19.12 8.26
CA ASP A 101 -13.55 -19.33 9.72
C ASP A 101 -14.92 -19.29 10.43
N ASN A 102 -16.02 -19.28 9.67
CA ASN A 102 -17.39 -19.12 10.17
C ASN A 102 -18.05 -20.44 10.64
N LEU A 103 -17.26 -21.43 11.04
CA LEU A 103 -17.72 -22.80 11.34
C LEU A 103 -18.75 -22.89 12.48
N GLU A 104 -18.86 -21.88 13.36
CA GLU A 104 -19.92 -21.83 14.38
C GLU A 104 -21.32 -21.55 13.78
N PHE A 105 -21.38 -20.93 12.61
CA PHE A 105 -22.63 -20.49 11.98
C PHE A 105 -23.04 -21.35 10.79
N SER A 106 -22.09 -21.98 10.07
CA SER A 106 -22.33 -22.81 8.89
C SER A 106 -21.18 -23.77 8.62
N ASP A 107 -21.48 -24.95 8.09
CA ASP A 107 -20.47 -25.92 7.61
C ASP A 107 -19.84 -25.50 6.27
N GLU A 108 -20.45 -24.58 5.53
CA GLU A 108 -19.94 -24.04 4.27
C GLU A 108 -19.35 -22.63 4.43
N PRO A 109 -18.25 -22.31 3.75
CA PRO A 109 -17.66 -20.99 3.76
C PRO A 109 -18.58 -19.97 3.08
N LEU A 110 -18.60 -18.74 3.59
CA LEU A 110 -19.28 -17.63 2.92
C LEU A 110 -18.42 -17.16 1.75
N ILE A 111 -18.93 -17.29 0.52
CA ILE A 111 -18.25 -16.90 -0.71
C ILE A 111 -19.12 -15.93 -1.49
N PHE A 112 -18.51 -14.84 -1.99
CA PHE A 112 -19.18 -13.93 -2.92
C PHE A 112 -18.19 -13.25 -3.86
N ASP A 113 -18.71 -12.80 -5.00
CA ASP A 113 -17.99 -12.00 -5.98
C ASP A 113 -18.31 -10.51 -5.79
N SER A 114 -17.35 -9.66 -6.13
CA SER A 114 -17.40 -8.22 -6.00
C SER A 114 -17.07 -7.58 -7.35
N TYR A 115 -18.09 -6.99 -7.97
CA TYR A 115 -18.03 -6.30 -9.25
C TYR A 115 -18.14 -4.80 -9.06
N MET A 116 -17.51 -4.05 -9.96
CA MET A 116 -17.68 -2.60 -10.03
C MET A 116 -19.12 -2.25 -10.43
N VAL A 117 -19.75 -1.34 -9.69
CA VAL A 117 -21.06 -0.78 -10.06
C VAL A 117 -20.92 0.10 -11.30
N GLN A 118 -21.81 -0.08 -12.28
CA GLN A 118 -21.82 0.72 -13.50
C GLN A 118 -22.36 2.14 -13.23
N GLU A 119 -21.96 3.10 -14.05
CA GLU A 119 -22.28 4.52 -13.82
C GLU A 119 -23.80 4.79 -13.77
N ASP A 120 -24.58 4.07 -14.57
CA ASP A 120 -26.04 4.18 -14.60
C ASP A 120 -26.73 3.64 -13.33
N ASP A 121 -26.06 2.74 -12.59
CA ASP A 121 -26.56 2.09 -11.38
C ASP A 121 -26.07 2.77 -10.09
N LEU A 122 -25.23 3.81 -10.19
CA LEU A 122 -24.69 4.52 -9.03
C LEU A 122 -25.76 5.38 -8.36
N ALA A 123 -25.89 5.23 -7.05
CA ALA A 123 -26.67 6.14 -6.22
C ALA A 123 -25.94 7.48 -6.03
N ILE A 124 -26.71 8.56 -5.82
CA ILE A 124 -26.16 9.90 -5.54
C ILE A 124 -25.25 9.83 -4.31
N GLY A 125 -23.98 10.21 -4.49
CA GLY A 125 -22.96 10.21 -3.45
C GLY A 125 -21.95 9.05 -3.52
N GLN A 126 -22.21 8.02 -4.34
CA GLN A 126 -21.24 6.95 -4.57
C GLN A 126 -20.12 7.38 -5.53
N PHE A 127 -18.97 6.73 -5.42
CA PHE A 127 -17.80 7.05 -6.21
C PHE A 127 -17.73 6.25 -7.51
N ARG A 128 -17.64 6.96 -8.64
CA ARG A 128 -17.39 6.37 -9.95
C ARG A 128 -16.07 5.57 -9.95
N LEU A 129 -16.10 4.36 -10.50
CA LEU A 129 -14.98 3.42 -10.61
C LEU A 129 -14.44 2.82 -9.29
N LEU A 130 -15.02 3.16 -8.15
CA LEU A 130 -14.57 2.68 -6.84
C LEU A 130 -15.62 1.87 -6.11
N GLU A 131 -16.90 2.15 -6.34
CA GLU A 131 -17.99 1.43 -5.68
C GLU A 131 -18.17 0.01 -6.25
N VAL A 132 -18.55 -0.92 -5.37
CA VAL A 132 -18.79 -2.32 -5.69
C VAL A 132 -20.18 -2.75 -5.22
N ASP A 133 -20.71 -3.80 -5.85
CA ASP A 133 -21.99 -4.39 -5.49
C ASP A 133 -21.96 -5.11 -4.13
N ASN A 134 -20.87 -5.83 -3.84
CA ASN A 134 -20.64 -6.55 -2.59
C ASN A 134 -19.31 -6.11 -1.98
N ARG A 135 -19.39 -5.44 -0.83
CA ARG A 135 -18.23 -5.00 -0.06
C ARG A 135 -17.73 -6.12 0.86
N VAL A 136 -16.43 -6.14 1.10
CA VAL A 136 -15.82 -6.92 2.18
C VAL A 136 -16.21 -6.26 3.50
N VAL A 137 -16.67 -7.03 4.49
CA VAL A 137 -17.03 -6.51 5.81
C VAL A 137 -16.14 -7.18 6.85
N VAL A 138 -15.49 -6.38 7.70
CA VAL A 138 -14.57 -6.87 8.74
C VAL A 138 -14.77 -6.13 10.06
N PRO A 139 -14.50 -6.76 11.22
CA PRO A 139 -14.59 -6.08 12.50
C PRO A 139 -13.39 -5.16 12.72
N THR A 140 -13.63 -4.03 13.36
CA THR A 140 -12.58 -3.14 13.87
C THR A 140 -11.86 -3.75 15.07
N ASN A 141 -10.67 -3.22 15.39
CA ASN A 141 -9.85 -3.59 16.55
C ASN A 141 -9.54 -5.09 16.68
N SER A 142 -9.52 -5.80 15.54
CA SER A 142 -9.26 -7.23 15.46
C SER A 142 -8.10 -7.51 14.50
N HIS A 143 -7.29 -8.51 14.80
CA HIS A 143 -6.28 -9.01 13.87
C HIS A 143 -6.95 -9.90 12.82
N ILE A 144 -6.74 -9.57 11.55
CA ILE A 144 -7.38 -10.23 10.41
C ILE A 144 -6.26 -10.73 9.50
N ARG A 145 -6.24 -12.02 9.21
CA ARG A 145 -5.33 -12.61 8.21
C ARG A 145 -5.96 -12.46 6.84
N VAL A 146 -5.21 -11.94 5.88
CA VAL A 146 -5.65 -11.83 4.48
C VAL A 146 -4.77 -12.74 3.63
N LEU A 147 -5.40 -13.70 2.95
CA LEU A 147 -4.75 -14.62 2.03
C LEU A 147 -5.09 -14.20 0.60
N ILE A 148 -4.09 -13.87 -0.21
CA ILE A 148 -4.28 -13.24 -1.52
C ILE A 148 -3.70 -14.16 -2.60
N THR A 149 -4.52 -14.48 -3.59
CA THR A 149 -4.15 -15.29 -4.77
C THR A 149 -4.94 -14.86 -5.99
N ALA A 150 -4.66 -15.45 -7.15
CA ALA A 150 -5.40 -15.21 -8.38
C ALA A 150 -5.76 -16.52 -9.09
N SER A 151 -6.88 -16.50 -9.82
CA SER A 151 -7.34 -17.65 -10.62
C SER A 151 -6.78 -17.68 -12.03
N ASP A 152 -6.33 -16.54 -12.56
CA ASP A 152 -5.95 -16.38 -13.98
C ASP A 152 -4.58 -15.73 -14.20
N VAL A 153 -4.49 -14.40 -14.11
CA VAL A 153 -3.29 -13.59 -14.35
C VAL A 153 -2.84 -12.91 -13.06
N LEU A 154 -1.77 -12.13 -13.13
CA LEU A 154 -1.34 -11.32 -12.01
C LEU A 154 -2.37 -10.20 -11.75
N HIS A 155 -2.70 -10.00 -10.48
CA HIS A 155 -3.41 -8.83 -9.97
C HIS A 155 -2.70 -8.31 -8.72
N SER A 156 -3.17 -7.23 -8.12
CA SER A 156 -2.62 -6.75 -6.84
C SER A 156 -3.73 -6.14 -6.00
N TRP A 157 -3.95 -6.72 -4.82
CA TRP A 157 -4.98 -6.27 -3.90
C TRP A 157 -4.42 -5.13 -3.05
N ALA A 158 -4.86 -3.90 -3.33
CA ALA A 158 -4.27 -2.70 -2.77
C ALA A 158 -5.32 -1.74 -2.22
N ILE A 159 -5.16 -1.37 -0.94
CA ILE A 159 -6.01 -0.42 -0.22
C ILE A 159 -5.10 0.63 0.42
N PRO A 160 -4.88 1.78 -0.25
CA PRO A 160 -3.89 2.77 0.17
C PRO A 160 -4.10 3.31 1.59
N SER A 161 -5.36 3.52 1.99
CA SER A 161 -5.72 4.05 3.30
C SER A 161 -5.39 3.10 4.46
N LEU A 162 -5.31 1.79 4.19
CA LEU A 162 -4.86 0.78 5.14
C LEU A 162 -3.33 0.55 5.06
N GLY A 163 -2.69 1.02 3.99
CA GLY A 163 -1.28 0.78 3.72
C GLY A 163 -1.01 -0.68 3.32
N LEU A 164 -1.99 -1.32 2.68
CA LEU A 164 -1.89 -2.70 2.21
C LEU A 164 -1.78 -2.70 0.68
N LYS A 165 -0.78 -3.42 0.18
CA LYS A 165 -0.64 -3.77 -1.23
C LYS A 165 0.10 -5.10 -1.30
N LEU A 166 -0.52 -6.10 -1.89
CA LEU A 166 0.10 -7.40 -2.09
C LEU A 166 -0.39 -8.01 -3.40
N ASP A 167 0.53 -8.60 -4.14
CA ASP A 167 0.22 -9.18 -5.43
C ASP A 167 -0.55 -10.50 -5.26
N ALA A 168 -1.54 -10.67 -6.12
CA ALA A 168 -2.31 -11.87 -6.30
C ALA A 168 -1.69 -12.66 -7.45
N CYS A 169 -0.94 -13.71 -7.12
CA CYS A 169 -0.18 -14.48 -8.10
C CYS A 169 -0.80 -15.87 -8.29
N PRO A 170 -1.16 -16.26 -9.54
CA PRO A 170 -1.62 -17.61 -9.82
C PRO A 170 -0.61 -18.66 -9.34
N GLY A 171 -1.09 -19.68 -8.62
CA GLY A 171 -0.24 -20.74 -8.07
C GLY A 171 0.54 -20.38 -6.81
N ARG A 172 0.31 -19.20 -6.21
CA ARG A 172 0.83 -18.84 -4.88
C ARG A 172 -0.28 -18.28 -4.00
N LEU A 173 -0.20 -18.56 -2.71
CA LEU A 173 -1.06 -17.98 -1.70
C LEU A 173 -0.21 -17.05 -0.84
N ASN A 174 -0.27 -15.75 -1.13
CA ASN A 174 0.43 -14.74 -0.35
C ASN A 174 -0.38 -14.42 0.90
N GLN A 175 0.29 -14.01 1.97
CA GLN A 175 -0.35 -13.70 3.24
C GLN A 175 0.05 -12.30 3.69
N THR A 176 -0.91 -11.57 4.26
CA THR A 176 -0.66 -10.34 5.01
C THR A 176 -1.61 -10.25 6.20
N SER A 177 -1.36 -9.30 7.10
CA SER A 177 -2.19 -9.02 8.27
C SER A 177 -2.81 -7.64 8.12
N MET A 178 -4.07 -7.50 8.48
CA MET A 178 -4.73 -6.20 8.60
C MET A 178 -5.27 -6.00 10.01
N PHE A 179 -5.18 -4.75 10.49
CA PHE A 179 -5.73 -4.31 11.76
C PHE A 179 -6.31 -2.91 11.57
N ILE A 180 -7.64 -2.78 11.67
CA ILE A 180 -8.34 -1.52 11.42
C ILE A 180 -8.77 -0.90 12.76
N LYS A 181 -8.25 0.31 13.06
CA LYS A 181 -8.50 1.02 14.34
C LYS A 181 -9.84 1.75 14.42
N ARG A 182 -10.54 1.96 13.29
CA ARG A 182 -11.77 2.78 13.23
C ARG A 182 -12.76 2.24 12.21
N GLU A 183 -14.03 2.47 12.48
CA GLU A 183 -15.11 2.12 11.55
C GLU A 183 -15.07 3.02 10.30
N GLY A 184 -15.65 2.51 9.22
CA GLY A 184 -15.83 3.22 7.97
C GLY A 184 -15.48 2.38 6.74
N VAL A 185 -15.56 3.03 5.58
CA VAL A 185 -15.36 2.41 4.27
C VAL A 185 -13.99 2.80 3.72
N PHE A 186 -13.24 1.81 3.26
CA PHE A 186 -11.89 1.93 2.74
C PHE A 186 -11.85 1.42 1.30
N TYR A 187 -11.50 2.31 0.37
CA TYR A 187 -11.45 2.03 -1.05
C TYR A 187 -10.03 1.66 -1.51
N GLY A 188 -9.98 0.79 -2.50
CA GLY A 188 -8.77 0.29 -3.15
C GLY A 188 -9.00 -0.01 -4.63
N GLN A 189 -7.93 -0.28 -5.35
CA GLN A 189 -7.97 -0.65 -6.78
C GLN A 189 -6.87 -1.66 -7.08
N CYS A 190 -7.08 -2.45 -8.15
CA CYS A 190 -6.03 -3.32 -8.65
C CYS A 190 -4.78 -2.51 -9.03
N SER A 191 -3.62 -2.92 -8.53
CA SER A 191 -2.35 -2.20 -8.69
C SER A 191 -1.28 -2.98 -9.47
N GLU A 192 -1.70 -3.99 -10.24
CA GLU A 192 -0.88 -4.79 -11.17
C GLU A 192 -1.65 -5.02 -12.47
N ILE A 193 -0.98 -4.84 -13.61
CA ILE A 193 -1.62 -4.84 -14.93
C ILE A 193 -2.24 -6.22 -15.26
N CYS A 194 -3.57 -6.28 -15.38
CA CYS A 194 -4.30 -7.55 -15.53
C CYS A 194 -5.18 -7.66 -16.79
N GLY A 195 -5.01 -6.73 -17.75
CA GLY A 195 -5.70 -6.74 -19.04
C GLY A 195 -6.57 -5.51 -19.28
N VAL A 196 -7.56 -5.66 -20.19
CA VAL A 196 -8.35 -4.54 -20.73
C VAL A 196 -9.10 -3.77 -19.64
N ASN A 197 -9.65 -4.46 -18.64
CA ASN A 197 -10.41 -3.83 -17.56
C ASN A 197 -9.62 -3.65 -16.25
N HIS A 198 -8.29 -3.54 -16.33
CA HIS A 198 -7.43 -3.36 -15.16
C HIS A 198 -7.88 -2.20 -14.24
N GLY A 199 -8.32 -1.08 -14.81
CA GLY A 199 -8.82 0.07 -14.04
C GLY A 199 -10.23 -0.07 -13.47
N PHE A 200 -10.93 -1.19 -13.71
CA PHE A 200 -12.36 -1.38 -13.44
C PHE A 200 -12.67 -2.56 -12.50
N MET A 201 -11.72 -2.92 -11.65
CA MET A 201 -11.90 -3.93 -10.60
C MET A 201 -11.50 -3.37 -9.22
N PRO A 202 -12.30 -2.45 -8.67
CA PRO A 202 -12.03 -1.82 -7.39
C PRO A 202 -12.23 -2.78 -6.22
N ILE A 203 -11.78 -2.33 -5.05
CA ILE A 203 -11.84 -3.06 -3.79
C ILE A 203 -12.52 -2.14 -2.78
N VAL A 204 -13.49 -2.66 -2.03
CA VAL A 204 -14.11 -1.92 -0.93
C VAL A 204 -14.15 -2.80 0.31
N VAL A 205 -13.54 -2.29 1.39
CA VAL A 205 -13.58 -2.89 2.71
C VAL A 205 -14.34 -1.96 3.65
N GLU A 206 -15.37 -2.48 4.29
CA GLU A 206 -16.15 -1.81 5.31
C GLU A 206 -15.77 -2.37 6.68
N ALA A 207 -15.23 -1.52 7.54
CA ALA A 207 -14.91 -1.88 8.91
C ALA A 207 -16.05 -1.43 9.83
N VAL A 208 -16.58 -2.38 10.60
CA VAL A 208 -17.73 -2.18 11.48
C VAL A 208 -17.42 -2.60 12.92
N SER A 209 -18.34 -2.34 13.84
CA SER A 209 -18.26 -2.87 15.20
C SER A 209 -18.30 -4.42 15.17
N LEU A 210 -17.76 -5.08 16.20
CA LEU A 210 -17.83 -6.55 16.27
C LEU A 210 -19.29 -7.04 16.30
N GLU A 211 -20.19 -6.31 16.95
CA GLU A 211 -21.62 -6.65 17.05
C GLU A 211 -22.30 -6.59 15.68
N ASP A 212 -22.03 -5.54 14.91
CA ASP A 212 -22.56 -5.37 13.55
C ASP A 212 -21.98 -6.42 12.60
N TYR A 213 -20.69 -6.75 12.75
CA TYR A 213 -20.05 -7.82 11.97
C TYR A 213 -20.75 -9.17 12.20
N LEU A 214 -20.99 -9.54 13.46
CA LEU A 214 -21.69 -10.79 13.79
C LEU A 214 -23.14 -10.81 13.27
N THR A 215 -23.82 -9.66 13.33
CA THR A 215 -25.17 -9.50 12.80
C THR A 215 -25.19 -9.65 11.28
N TRP A 216 -24.26 -8.99 10.58
CA TRP A 216 -24.07 -9.10 9.14
C TRP A 216 -23.77 -10.54 8.73
N LEU A 217 -22.87 -11.21 9.45
CA LEU A 217 -22.48 -12.58 9.17
C LEU A 217 -23.67 -13.54 9.30
N LYS A 218 -24.45 -13.40 10.38
CA LYS A 218 -25.66 -14.18 10.60
C LYS A 218 -26.70 -13.98 9.49
N ASN A 219 -26.85 -12.75 8.99
CA ASN A 219 -27.80 -12.43 7.92
C ASN A 219 -27.34 -12.93 6.53
N LYS A 220 -26.04 -13.13 6.33
CA LYS A 220 -25.50 -13.67 5.07
C LYS A 220 -25.53 -15.20 5.01
N ILE A 221 -25.51 -15.86 6.17
CA ILE A 221 -25.52 -17.32 6.29
C ILE A 221 -26.95 -17.89 6.31
N ASN A 222 -27.92 -17.15 6.87
CA ASN A 222 -29.36 -17.53 6.82
C ASN A 222 -30.02 -17.11 5.52
#